data_AF-A0A2G1VU94-F1
#
_entry.id   AF-A0A2G1VU94-F1
#
_cell.length_a   1.000
_cell.length_b   1.000
_cell.length_c   1.000
_cell.angle_alpha   90.00
_cell.angle_beta   90.00
_cell.angle_gamma   90.00
#
_symmetry.space_group_name_H-M   'P 1'
#
loop_
_entity.id
_entity.type
_entity.pdbx_description
1 polymer ?
#
loop_
_entity_poly.entity_id
_entity_poly.type
_entity_poly.pdbx_seq_one_letter_code
_entity_poly.pdbx_strand_id
1 'polypeptide(L)'
;MYTSKDILFHIKHYENELTESYQLLGFLESGAVKGNTSVAQSSIEEVIKHIKFICFFTSCFLDIASSLRGLVDCDTHWERKFYLKNGFVVIYESVKTFGKHQKEIHSLIKSDFPQLEHRYKVITQNLRKLKKEHKYDKIIATFRNKAGAHYDENFEAYFENLKLIDKPISVKTLSDFANFLMSLIVFWSDLIDIFNNKTEKDMRAAKEKISGNDVTVITADLTNSESNENC
;
A
#
# COMPACT_ATOMS: atom_id res chain seq x y z
N MET A 1 -11.60 13.79 -19.77
CA MET A 1 -10.71 14.52 -18.85
C MET A 1 -11.49 14.69 -17.56
N TYR A 2 -10.95 14.29 -16.41
CA TYR A 2 -11.66 14.42 -15.13
C TYR A 2 -11.92 15.90 -14.84
N THR A 3 -13.11 16.21 -14.33
CA THR A 3 -13.43 17.57 -13.85
C THR A 3 -12.86 17.78 -12.44
N SER A 4 -12.69 19.03 -12.01
CA SER A 4 -12.29 19.33 -10.62
C SER A 4 -13.24 18.69 -9.59
N LYS A 5 -14.54 18.59 -9.91
CA LYS A 5 -15.54 17.91 -9.08
C LYS A 5 -15.29 16.41 -8.96
N ASP A 6 -14.95 15.73 -10.06
CA ASP A 6 -14.65 14.29 -10.05
C ASP A 6 -13.40 14.00 -9.21
N ILE A 7 -12.37 14.84 -9.37
CA ILE A 7 -11.12 14.70 -8.59
C ILE A 7 -11.40 14.94 -7.10
N LEU A 8 -12.19 15.96 -6.76
CA LEU A 8 -12.58 16.26 -5.38
C LEU A 8 -13.36 15.10 -4.73
N PHE A 9 -14.23 14.43 -5.47
CA PHE A 9 -14.92 13.23 -4.98
C PHE A 9 -13.92 12.16 -4.55
N HIS A 10 -12.94 11.84 -5.40
CA HIS A 10 -11.91 10.86 -5.07
C HIS A 10 -11.02 11.31 -3.91
N ILE A 11 -10.62 12.58 -3.85
CA ILE A 11 -9.84 13.11 -2.72
C ILE A 11 -10.59 12.86 -1.40
N LYS A 12 -11.86 13.26 -1.31
CA LYS A 12 -12.67 13.08 -0.09
C LYS A 12 -12.84 11.62 0.31
N HIS A 13 -13.09 10.75 -0.67
CA HIS A 13 -13.21 9.32 -0.42
C HIS A 13 -11.91 8.76 0.18
N TYR A 14 -10.77 8.97 -0.49
CA TYR A 14 -9.50 8.40 -0.06
C TYR A 14 -8.90 9.10 1.18
N GLU A 15 -9.29 10.33 1.48
CA GLU A 15 -8.94 11.02 2.74
C GLU A 15 -9.60 10.33 3.94
N ASN A 16 -10.87 9.91 3.81
CA ASN A 16 -11.55 9.14 4.84
C ASN A 16 -10.89 7.77 5.01
N GLU A 17 -10.66 7.03 3.91
CA GLU A 17 -9.98 5.72 3.94
C GLU A 17 -8.60 5.78 4.59
N LEU A 18 -7.82 6.83 4.31
CA LEU A 18 -6.52 7.05 4.94
C LEU A 18 -6.66 7.30 6.44
N THR A 19 -7.62 8.12 6.83
CA THR A 19 -7.87 8.45 8.24
C THR A 19 -8.24 7.19 9.03
N GLU A 20 -9.17 6.40 8.52
CA GLU A 20 -9.59 5.13 9.13
C GLU A 20 -8.43 4.13 9.22
N SER A 21 -7.67 3.97 8.14
CA SER A 21 -6.48 3.10 8.10
C SER A 21 -5.41 3.54 9.11
N TYR A 22 -5.18 4.85 9.25
CA TYR A 22 -4.19 5.39 10.18
C TYR A 22 -4.64 5.27 11.65
N GLN A 23 -5.93 5.45 11.94
CA GLN A 23 -6.48 5.20 13.27
C GLN A 23 -6.37 3.73 13.66
N LEU A 24 -6.69 2.81 12.74
CA LEU A 24 -6.50 1.37 12.96
C LEU A 24 -5.04 1.03 13.21
N LEU A 25 -4.12 1.61 12.43
CA LEU A 25 -2.69 1.45 12.65
C LEU A 25 -2.28 1.86 14.07
N GLY A 26 -2.68 3.06 14.51
CA GLY A 26 -2.37 3.55 15.86
C GLY A 26 -2.96 2.68 16.96
N PHE A 27 -4.17 2.15 16.76
CA PHE A 27 -4.79 1.20 17.69
C PHE A 27 -3.99 -0.11 17.80
N LEU A 28 -3.56 -0.68 16.67
CA LEU A 28 -2.76 -1.91 16.66
C LEU A 28 -1.37 -1.70 17.26
N GLU A 29 -0.70 -0.59 16.94
CA GLU A 29 0.64 -0.25 17.46
C GLU A 29 0.62 0.10 18.95
N SER A 30 -0.51 0.56 19.50
CA SER A 30 -0.64 0.82 20.94
C SER A 30 -0.51 -0.44 21.81
N GLY A 31 -0.64 -1.63 21.21
CA GLY A 31 -0.68 -2.90 21.93
C GLY A 31 -1.97 -3.09 22.74
N ALA A 32 -3.02 -2.31 22.46
CA ALA A 32 -4.38 -2.55 22.98
C ALA A 32 -4.93 -3.90 22.51
N VAL A 33 -4.50 -4.36 21.33
CA VAL A 33 -4.69 -5.72 20.85
C VAL A 33 -3.37 -6.47 21.02
N LYS A 34 -3.37 -7.54 21.80
CA LYS A 34 -2.23 -8.46 21.92
C LYS A 34 -2.64 -9.84 21.47
N GLY A 35 -1.76 -10.50 20.72
CA GLY A 35 -1.90 -11.91 20.44
C GLY A 35 -1.86 -12.68 21.76
N ASN A 36 -2.88 -13.49 22.02
CA ASN A 36 -2.86 -14.45 23.13
C ASN A 36 -1.91 -15.64 22.88
N THR A 37 -1.36 -15.71 21.66
CA THR A 37 -0.38 -16.70 21.20
C THR A 37 0.68 -16.01 20.34
N SER A 38 1.85 -16.64 20.18
CA SER A 38 2.90 -16.15 19.27
C SER A 38 2.42 -16.05 17.82
N VAL A 39 1.56 -16.97 17.40
CA VAL A 39 0.94 -16.98 16.06
C VAL A 39 0.04 -15.76 15.86
N ALA A 40 -0.82 -15.46 16.84
CA ALA A 40 -1.68 -14.28 16.80
C ALA A 40 -0.86 -12.98 16.80
N GLN A 41 0.24 -12.94 17.55
CA GLN A 41 1.12 -11.77 17.58
C GLN A 41 1.81 -11.54 16.23
N SER A 42 2.36 -12.59 15.61
CA SER A 42 2.95 -12.51 14.27
C SER A 42 1.94 -12.04 13.22
N SER A 43 0.68 -12.48 13.34
CA SER A 43 -0.40 -12.06 12.42
C SER A 43 -0.70 -10.56 12.55
N ILE A 44 -0.69 -10.01 13.77
CA ILE A 44 -0.87 -8.57 14.00
C ILE A 44 0.27 -7.76 13.37
N GLU A 45 1.52 -8.21 13.52
CA GLU A 45 2.69 -7.54 12.93
C GLU A 45 2.62 -7.50 11.40
N GLU A 46 2.14 -8.57 10.77
CA GLU A 46 1.90 -8.61 9.33
C GLU A 46 0.80 -7.63 8.91
N VAL A 47 -0.32 -7.59 9.63
CA VAL A 47 -1.41 -6.63 9.36
C VAL A 47 -0.93 -5.18 9.47
N ILE A 48 -0.18 -4.85 10.52
CA ILE A 48 0.42 -3.51 10.71
C ILE A 48 1.24 -3.11 9.48
N LYS A 49 2.07 -4.03 8.98
CA LYS A 49 2.90 -3.79 7.79
C LYS A 49 2.05 -3.54 6.53
N HIS A 50 0.96 -4.28 6.34
CA HIS A 50 0.05 -4.09 5.21
C HIS A 50 -0.70 -2.77 5.26
N ILE A 51 -1.16 -2.37 6.45
CA ILE A 51 -1.81 -1.07 6.66
C ILE A 51 -0.83 0.06 6.35
N LYS A 52 0.44 -0.04 6.78
CA LYS A 52 1.48 0.96 6.44
C LYS A 52 1.64 1.14 4.93
N PHE A 53 1.59 0.08 4.15
CA PHE A 53 1.65 0.19 2.69
C PHE A 53 0.42 0.88 2.11
N ILE A 54 -0.79 0.56 2.57
CA ILE A 54 -2.01 1.24 2.14
C ILE A 54 -1.96 2.72 2.48
N CYS A 55 -1.64 3.07 3.74
CA CYS A 55 -1.48 4.45 4.14
C CYS A 55 -0.48 5.18 3.23
N PHE A 56 0.66 4.56 2.93
CA PHE A 56 1.65 5.14 2.02
C PHE A 56 1.10 5.38 0.61
N PHE A 57 0.47 4.38 -0.02
CA PHE A 57 -0.06 4.51 -1.39
C PHE A 57 -1.24 5.48 -1.47
N THR A 58 -2.12 5.46 -0.49
CA THR A 58 -3.27 6.37 -0.38
C THR A 58 -2.79 7.82 -0.19
N SER A 59 -1.80 8.07 0.67
CA SER A 59 -1.19 9.40 0.79
C SER A 59 -0.58 9.88 -0.53
N CYS A 60 0.19 9.01 -1.21
CA CYS A 60 0.74 9.36 -2.52
C CYS A 60 -0.37 9.66 -3.55
N PHE A 61 -1.48 8.93 -3.50
CA PHE A 61 -2.62 9.18 -4.37
C PHE A 61 -3.25 10.54 -4.09
N LEU A 62 -3.48 10.87 -2.81
CA LEU A 62 -4.05 12.14 -2.38
C LEU A 62 -3.19 13.33 -2.81
N ASP A 63 -1.86 13.22 -2.71
CA ASP A 63 -0.96 14.27 -3.18
C ASP A 63 -1.05 14.47 -4.70
N ILE A 64 -1.08 13.37 -5.46
CA ILE A 64 -1.21 13.43 -6.93
C ILE A 64 -2.58 13.97 -7.34
N ALA A 65 -3.67 13.51 -6.71
CA ALA A 65 -5.02 13.96 -6.99
C ALA A 65 -5.18 15.45 -6.65
N SER A 66 -4.61 15.90 -5.53
CA SER A 66 -4.59 17.30 -5.13
C SER A 66 -3.81 18.16 -6.14
N SER A 67 -2.65 17.68 -6.60
CA SER A 67 -1.91 18.32 -7.70
C SER A 67 -2.72 18.38 -9.00
N LEU A 68 -3.40 17.30 -9.38
CA LEU A 68 -4.24 17.27 -10.58
C LEU A 68 -5.41 18.24 -10.49
N ARG A 69 -6.08 18.32 -9.34
CA ARG A 69 -7.13 19.30 -9.09
C ARG A 69 -6.59 20.73 -9.21
N GLY A 70 -5.46 21.00 -8.55
CA GLY A 70 -4.78 22.29 -8.66
C GLY A 70 -4.41 22.66 -10.10
N LEU A 71 -4.05 21.69 -10.95
CA LEU A 71 -3.77 21.93 -12.37
C LEU A 71 -5.00 22.23 -13.22
N VAL A 72 -6.17 21.78 -12.78
CA VAL A 72 -7.45 22.12 -13.43
C VAL A 72 -7.89 23.53 -13.03
N ASP A 73 -7.65 23.90 -11.77
CA ASP A 73 -8.17 25.13 -11.16
C ASP A 73 -7.14 26.28 -11.13
N CYS A 74 -5.90 26.09 -11.60
CA CYS A 74 -4.86 27.13 -11.51
C CYS A 74 -5.10 28.31 -12.45
N ASP A 75 -4.88 29.52 -11.95
CA ASP A 75 -5.03 30.77 -12.71
C ASP A 75 -3.68 31.28 -13.27
N THR A 76 -2.58 30.87 -12.65
CA THR A 76 -1.24 31.37 -12.98
C THR A 76 -0.30 30.26 -13.46
N HIS A 77 0.68 30.65 -14.29
CA HIS A 77 1.75 29.74 -14.70
C HIS A 77 2.61 29.25 -13.53
N TRP A 78 2.69 30.01 -12.43
CA TRP A 78 3.48 29.62 -11.28
C TRP A 78 2.78 28.55 -10.44
N GLU A 79 1.47 28.68 -10.21
CA GLU A 79 0.65 27.63 -9.57
C GLU A 79 0.73 26.32 -10.35
N ARG A 80 0.63 26.41 -11.68
CA ARG A 80 0.81 25.25 -12.55
C ARG A 80 2.17 24.56 -12.30
N LYS A 81 3.26 25.33 -12.29
CA LYS A 81 4.62 24.81 -12.02
C LYS A 81 4.73 24.20 -10.63
N PHE A 82 4.10 24.82 -9.62
CA PHE A 82 4.05 24.31 -8.26
C PHE A 82 3.37 22.94 -8.19
N TYR A 83 2.16 22.79 -8.75
CA TYR A 83 1.44 21.52 -8.72
C TYR A 83 2.15 20.42 -9.52
N LEU A 84 2.75 20.76 -10.67
CA LEU A 84 3.59 19.84 -11.43
C LEU A 84 4.82 19.40 -10.64
N LYS A 85 5.54 20.34 -10.02
CA LYS A 85 6.71 20.04 -9.17
C LYS A 85 6.35 19.04 -8.08
N ASN A 86 5.28 19.30 -7.34
CA ASN A 86 4.84 18.42 -6.25
C ASN A 86 4.49 17.02 -6.79
N GLY A 87 3.70 16.94 -7.88
CA GLY A 87 3.34 15.65 -8.46
C GLY A 87 4.54 14.84 -8.95
N PHE A 88 5.53 15.48 -9.59
CA PHE A 88 6.74 14.79 -10.05
C PHE A 88 7.63 14.30 -8.89
N VAL A 89 7.71 15.06 -7.79
CA VAL A 89 8.40 14.62 -6.57
C VAL A 89 7.72 13.39 -5.97
N VAL A 90 6.39 13.42 -5.85
CA VAL A 90 5.61 12.28 -5.33
C VAL A 90 5.83 11.04 -6.21
N ILE A 91 5.73 11.16 -7.54
CA ILE A 91 6.00 10.03 -8.46
C ILE A 91 7.36 9.40 -8.18
N TYR A 92 8.41 10.23 -8.07
CA TYR A 92 9.77 9.72 -7.83
C TYR A 92 9.86 8.95 -6.50
N GLU A 93 9.39 9.55 -5.41
CA GLU A 93 9.50 8.94 -4.08
C GLU A 93 8.62 7.69 -3.96
N SER A 94 7.41 7.71 -4.51
CA SER A 94 6.52 6.55 -4.57
C SER A 94 7.15 5.38 -5.33
N VAL A 95 7.69 5.62 -6.53
CA VAL A 95 8.32 4.56 -7.35
C VAL A 95 9.57 4.01 -6.67
N LYS A 96 10.39 4.88 -6.07
CA LYS A 96 11.60 4.48 -5.36
C LYS A 96 11.27 3.63 -4.13
N THR A 97 10.31 4.04 -3.32
CA THR A 97 9.88 3.31 -2.12
C THR A 97 9.23 1.98 -2.49
N PHE A 98 8.30 1.96 -3.44
CA PHE A 98 7.72 0.72 -3.93
C PHE A 98 8.80 -0.26 -4.44
N GLY A 99 9.77 0.25 -5.21
CA GLY A 99 10.90 -0.54 -5.71
C GLY A 99 11.74 -1.20 -4.60
N LYS A 100 11.92 -0.54 -3.44
CA LYS A 100 12.64 -1.11 -2.29
C LYS A 100 11.91 -2.32 -1.70
N HIS A 101 10.58 -2.29 -1.70
CA HIS A 101 9.74 -3.35 -1.11
C HIS A 101 9.29 -4.43 -2.10
N GLN A 102 9.56 -4.28 -3.40
CA GLN A 102 9.10 -5.23 -4.42
C GLN A 102 9.54 -6.68 -4.18
N LYS A 103 10.76 -6.91 -3.68
CA LYS A 103 11.27 -8.26 -3.39
C LYS A 103 10.49 -8.94 -2.27
N GLU A 104 10.26 -8.19 -1.20
CA GLU A 104 9.52 -8.63 -0.03
C GLU A 104 8.05 -8.93 -0.37
N ILE A 105 7.40 -8.02 -1.09
CA ILE A 105 6.05 -8.19 -1.61
C ILE A 105 5.95 -9.42 -2.51
N HIS A 106 6.91 -9.59 -3.43
CA HIS A 106 6.92 -10.74 -4.33
C HIS A 106 7.06 -12.06 -3.57
N SER A 107 7.93 -12.09 -2.55
CA SER A 107 8.10 -13.26 -1.69
C SER A 107 6.78 -13.63 -1.01
N LEU A 108 6.12 -12.65 -0.37
CA LEU A 108 4.85 -12.85 0.32
C LEU A 108 3.76 -13.38 -0.62
N ILE A 109 3.62 -12.79 -1.81
CA ILE A 109 2.61 -13.24 -2.78
C ILE A 109 2.91 -14.67 -3.23
N LYS A 110 4.18 -15.01 -3.45
CA LYS A 110 4.56 -16.34 -3.90
C LYS A 110 4.36 -17.41 -2.82
N SER A 111 4.62 -17.09 -1.55
CA SER A 111 4.47 -18.03 -0.43
C SER A 111 3.02 -18.16 0.03
N ASP A 112 2.38 -17.03 0.31
CA ASP A 112 1.17 -17.00 1.12
C ASP A 112 -0.10 -16.70 0.33
N PHE A 113 0.05 -16.03 -0.83
CA PHE A 113 -1.08 -15.56 -1.64
C PHE A 113 -0.88 -15.82 -3.15
N PRO A 114 -0.59 -17.08 -3.58
CA PRO A 114 -0.26 -17.38 -4.97
C PRO A 114 -1.38 -16.98 -5.95
N GLN A 115 -2.64 -16.96 -5.50
CA GLN A 115 -3.78 -16.48 -6.29
C GLN A 115 -3.66 -15.01 -6.74
N LEU A 116 -2.82 -14.21 -6.08
CA LEU A 116 -2.57 -12.80 -6.43
C LEU A 116 -1.41 -12.60 -7.41
N GLU A 117 -0.64 -13.64 -7.74
CA GLU A 117 0.59 -13.54 -8.52
C GLU A 117 0.36 -12.88 -9.89
N HIS A 118 -0.65 -13.33 -10.62
CA HIS A 118 -0.98 -12.78 -11.93
C HIS A 118 -1.30 -11.27 -11.85
N ARG A 119 -2.10 -10.87 -10.86
CA ARG A 119 -2.49 -9.46 -10.68
C ARG A 119 -1.29 -8.60 -10.31
N TYR A 120 -0.41 -9.09 -9.45
CA TYR A 120 0.83 -8.39 -9.09
C TYR A 120 1.78 -8.25 -10.29
N LYS A 121 1.87 -9.28 -11.13
CA LYS A 121 2.63 -9.22 -12.38
C LYS A 121 2.09 -8.13 -13.30
N VAL A 122 0.78 -7.99 -13.43
CA VAL A 122 0.15 -6.90 -14.21
C VAL A 122 0.52 -5.52 -13.64
N ILE A 123 0.45 -5.34 -12.32
CA ILE A 123 0.83 -4.07 -11.66
C ILE A 123 2.29 -3.70 -11.94
N THR A 124 3.20 -4.66 -11.77
CA THR A 124 4.63 -4.41 -12.01
C THR A 124 4.94 -4.15 -13.50
N GLN A 125 4.22 -4.79 -14.42
CA GLN A 125 4.29 -4.49 -15.86
C GLN A 125 3.76 -3.08 -16.18
N ASN A 126 2.64 -2.68 -15.58
CA ASN A 126 2.07 -1.34 -15.73
C ASN A 126 3.06 -0.26 -15.27
N LEU A 127 3.72 -0.47 -14.13
CA LEU A 127 4.76 0.45 -13.66
C LEU A 127 5.93 0.54 -14.65
N ARG A 128 6.40 -0.59 -15.20
CA ARG A 128 7.48 -0.58 -16.21
C ARG A 128 7.06 0.19 -17.47
N LYS A 129 5.83 0.01 -17.93
CA LYS A 129 5.27 0.74 -19.07
C LYS A 129 5.23 2.24 -18.78
N LEU A 130 4.69 2.63 -17.62
CA LEU A 130 4.62 4.02 -17.18
C LEU A 130 6.00 4.67 -17.13
N LYS A 131 6.99 4.00 -16.51
CA LYS A 131 8.38 4.48 -16.47
C LYS A 131 8.95 4.75 -17.85
N LYS A 132 8.70 3.85 -18.81
CA LYS A 132 9.19 3.97 -20.19
C LYS A 132 8.48 5.11 -20.94
N GLU A 133 7.15 5.14 -20.90
CA GLU A 133 6.31 6.11 -21.61
C GLU A 133 6.62 7.55 -21.17
N HIS A 134 6.75 7.76 -19.86
CA HIS A 134 6.97 9.08 -19.26
C HIS A 134 8.44 9.42 -19.03
N LYS A 135 9.36 8.63 -19.59
CA LYS A 135 10.81 8.85 -19.53
C LYS A 135 11.32 9.06 -18.09
N TYR A 136 10.86 8.22 -17.16
CA TYR A 136 11.09 8.35 -15.72
C TYR A 136 12.57 8.64 -15.39
N ASP A 137 13.50 7.83 -15.90
CA ASP A 137 14.91 7.95 -15.54
C ASP A 137 15.56 9.22 -16.11
N LYS A 138 15.05 9.75 -17.22
CA LYS A 138 15.62 10.94 -17.90
C LYS A 138 15.00 12.26 -17.43
N ILE A 139 13.69 12.27 -17.17
CA ILE A 139 12.94 13.49 -16.86
C ILE A 139 12.64 13.54 -15.36
N ILE A 140 11.91 12.55 -14.83
CA ILE A 140 11.39 12.58 -13.46
C ILE A 140 12.53 12.49 -12.44
N ALA A 141 13.45 11.54 -12.62
CA ALA A 141 14.60 11.37 -11.74
C ALA A 141 15.56 12.57 -11.79
N THR A 142 15.86 13.08 -12.99
CA THR A 142 16.68 14.29 -13.16
C THR A 142 16.04 15.50 -12.48
N PHE A 143 14.74 15.74 -12.72
CA PHE A 143 14.01 16.83 -12.09
C PHE A 143 14.08 16.75 -10.56
N ARG A 144 13.78 15.59 -9.97
CA ARG A 144 13.82 15.42 -8.51
C ARG A 144 15.19 15.79 -7.93
N ASN A 145 16.27 15.36 -8.58
CA ASN A 145 17.63 15.58 -8.12
C ASN A 145 18.12 17.02 -8.29
N LYS A 146 17.60 17.76 -9.27
CA LYS A 146 18.09 19.09 -9.65
C LYS A 146 17.17 20.26 -9.27
N ALA A 147 15.87 20.03 -9.09
CA ALA A 147 14.90 21.09 -8.83
C ALA A 147 13.70 20.67 -7.96
N GLY A 148 13.49 19.37 -7.77
CA GLY A 148 12.35 18.86 -7.01
C GLY A 148 12.52 18.99 -5.50
N ALA A 149 13.70 18.62 -4.97
CA ALA A 149 13.93 18.57 -3.52
C ALA A 149 14.31 19.93 -2.90
N HIS A 150 15.14 20.72 -3.59
CA HIS A 150 15.66 22.00 -3.11
C HIS A 150 15.76 23.00 -4.27
N TYR A 151 15.82 24.29 -3.96
CA TYR A 151 16.28 25.30 -4.92
C TYR A 151 17.77 25.07 -5.17
N ASP A 152 18.17 24.96 -6.44
CA ASP A 152 19.59 24.90 -6.82
C ASP A 152 20.20 26.29 -6.57
N GLU A 153 21.43 26.33 -6.03
CA GLU A 153 22.18 27.58 -5.84
C GLU A 153 22.37 28.32 -7.18
N ASN A 154 22.49 27.56 -8.27
CA ASN A 154 22.38 28.08 -9.62
C ASN A 154 20.90 28.14 -10.03
N PHE A 155 20.28 29.32 -9.85
CA PHE A 155 18.88 29.54 -10.19
C PHE A 155 18.55 29.29 -11.67
N GLU A 156 19.49 29.54 -12.59
CA GLU A 156 19.28 29.23 -14.02
C GLU A 156 19.12 27.72 -14.22
N ALA A 157 19.97 26.93 -13.58
CA ALA A 157 19.88 25.47 -13.61
C ALA A 157 18.56 24.97 -13.00
N TYR A 158 18.12 25.57 -11.88
CA TYR A 158 16.82 25.29 -11.29
C TYR A 158 15.68 25.55 -12.29
N PHE A 159 15.67 26.73 -12.90
CA PHE A 159 14.59 27.16 -13.79
C PHE A 159 14.55 26.34 -15.08
N GLU A 160 15.71 25.98 -15.65
CA GLU A 160 15.78 25.08 -16.81
C GLU A 160 15.22 23.68 -16.50
N ASN A 161 15.51 23.13 -15.32
CA ASN A 161 14.93 21.85 -14.90
C ASN A 161 13.40 21.95 -14.69
N LEU A 162 12.90 23.09 -14.21
CA LEU A 162 11.46 23.32 -14.07
C LEU A 162 10.76 23.35 -15.45
N LYS A 163 11.40 23.93 -16.47
CA LYS A 163 10.89 23.89 -17.86
C LYS A 163 10.82 22.48 -18.44
N LEU A 164 11.64 21.54 -17.97
CA LEU A 164 11.59 20.15 -18.45
C LEU A 164 10.26 19.47 -18.13
N ILE A 165 9.65 19.84 -16.99
CA ILE A 165 8.39 19.26 -16.52
C ILE A 165 7.17 20.13 -16.82
N ASP A 166 7.32 21.40 -17.19
CA ASP A 166 6.19 22.24 -17.63
C ASP A 166 5.84 21.99 -19.10
N LYS A 167 5.27 20.80 -19.37
CA LYS A 167 4.87 20.36 -20.71
C LYS A 167 3.45 19.80 -20.69
N PRO A 168 2.75 19.79 -21.84
CA PRO A 168 1.40 19.20 -21.91
C PRO A 168 1.36 17.73 -21.46
N ILE A 169 2.40 16.95 -21.79
CA ILE A 169 2.51 15.54 -21.41
C ILE A 169 2.55 15.33 -19.88
N SER A 170 2.99 16.33 -19.11
CA SER A 170 3.18 16.19 -17.67
C SER A 170 1.87 16.02 -16.90
N VAL A 171 0.78 16.62 -17.39
CA VAL A 171 -0.56 16.39 -16.80
C VAL A 171 -0.99 14.94 -17.03
N LYS A 172 -0.73 14.40 -18.22
CA LYS A 172 -0.94 12.98 -18.52
C LYS A 172 -0.08 12.08 -17.63
N THR A 173 1.18 12.45 -17.38
CA THR A 173 2.07 11.72 -16.47
C THR A 173 1.47 11.60 -15.06
N LEU A 174 0.98 12.71 -14.48
CA LEU A 174 0.31 12.68 -13.18
C LEU A 174 -0.97 11.83 -13.21
N SER A 175 -1.80 11.99 -14.25
CA SER A 175 -3.05 11.23 -14.38
C SER A 175 -2.81 9.72 -14.52
N ASP A 176 -1.85 9.31 -15.34
CA ASP A 176 -1.51 7.90 -15.51
C ASP A 176 -0.93 7.32 -14.21
N PHE A 177 -0.18 8.12 -13.45
CA PHE A 177 0.34 7.69 -12.17
C PHE A 177 -0.74 7.58 -11.09
N ALA A 178 -1.73 8.49 -11.08
CA ALA A 178 -2.91 8.36 -10.22
C ALA A 178 -3.65 7.03 -10.49
N ASN A 179 -3.83 6.67 -11.77
CA ASN A 179 -4.45 5.40 -12.16
C ASN A 179 -3.63 4.18 -11.70
N PHE A 180 -2.31 4.27 -11.79
CA PHE A 180 -1.42 3.25 -11.25
C PHE A 180 -1.57 3.11 -9.73
N LEU A 181 -1.59 4.21 -8.99
CA LEU A 181 -1.78 4.20 -7.53
C LEU A 181 -3.15 3.63 -7.15
N MET A 182 -4.24 3.99 -7.83
CA MET A 182 -5.56 3.37 -7.59
C MET A 182 -5.53 1.86 -7.80
N SER A 183 -4.87 1.39 -8.87
CA SER A 183 -4.72 -0.05 -9.11
C SER A 183 -3.94 -0.75 -7.98
N LEU A 184 -2.96 -0.05 -7.40
CA LEU A 184 -2.15 -0.55 -6.29
C LEU A 184 -2.94 -0.59 -4.98
N ILE A 185 -3.71 0.46 -4.69
CA ILE A 185 -4.61 0.52 -3.53
C ILE A 185 -5.63 -0.62 -3.59
N VAL A 186 -6.32 -0.80 -4.73
CA VAL A 186 -7.30 -1.88 -4.91
C VAL A 186 -6.66 -3.26 -4.71
N PHE A 187 -5.47 -3.49 -5.26
CA PHE A 187 -4.77 -4.76 -5.02
C PHE A 187 -4.48 -4.98 -3.54
N TRP A 188 -4.06 -3.94 -2.82
CA TRP A 188 -3.72 -4.04 -1.41
C TRP A 188 -4.97 -4.28 -0.55
N SER A 189 -6.09 -3.64 -0.86
CA SER A 189 -7.38 -3.93 -0.22
C SER A 189 -7.76 -5.40 -0.39
N ASP A 190 -7.68 -5.93 -1.61
CA ASP A 190 -7.98 -7.35 -1.86
C ASP A 190 -7.02 -8.31 -1.12
N LEU A 191 -5.74 -7.92 -1.00
CA LEU A 191 -4.77 -8.68 -0.22
C LEU A 191 -5.17 -8.73 1.26
N ILE A 192 -5.61 -7.60 1.83
CA ILE A 192 -6.09 -7.55 3.21
C ILE A 192 -7.34 -8.42 3.40
N ASP A 193 -8.29 -8.38 2.47
CA ASP A 193 -9.50 -9.21 2.56
C ASP A 193 -9.16 -10.71 2.55
N ILE A 194 -8.22 -11.10 1.69
CA ILE A 194 -7.72 -12.49 1.64
C ILE A 194 -6.99 -12.84 2.95
N PHE A 195 -6.18 -11.93 3.47
CA PHE A 195 -5.47 -12.11 4.72
C PHE A 195 -6.45 -12.34 5.88
N ASN A 196 -7.46 -11.48 6.02
CA ASN A 196 -8.51 -11.59 7.03
C ASN A 196 -9.22 -12.96 6.95
N ASN A 197 -9.61 -13.38 5.75
CA ASN A 197 -10.24 -14.67 5.53
C ASN A 197 -9.33 -15.86 5.90
N LYS A 198 -8.02 -15.75 5.68
CA LYS A 198 -7.04 -16.78 6.07
C LYS A 198 -6.90 -16.83 7.60
N THR A 199 -6.71 -15.68 8.24
CA THR A 199 -6.60 -15.57 9.70
C THR A 199 -7.84 -16.11 10.41
N GLU A 200 -9.05 -15.80 9.93
CA GLU A 200 -10.28 -16.35 10.51
C GLU A 200 -10.34 -17.89 10.45
N LYS A 201 -9.92 -18.48 9.33
CA LYS A 201 -9.87 -19.94 9.16
C LYS A 201 -8.86 -20.57 10.10
N ASP A 202 -7.66 -19.99 10.20
CA ASP A 202 -6.59 -20.49 11.06
C ASP A 202 -7.01 -20.42 12.55
N MET A 203 -7.68 -19.34 12.96
CA MET A 203 -8.23 -19.20 14.31
C MET A 203 -9.34 -20.22 14.62
N ARG A 204 -10.21 -20.54 13.65
CA ARG A 204 -11.24 -21.59 13.82
C ARG A 204 -10.60 -22.97 13.96
N ALA A 205 -9.66 -23.31 13.08
CA ALA A 205 -8.94 -24.58 13.13
C ALA A 205 -8.13 -24.76 14.44
N ALA A 206 -7.55 -23.69 14.97
CA ALA A 206 -6.87 -23.71 16.26
C ALA A 206 -7.82 -23.99 17.43
N LYS A 207 -9.02 -23.38 17.43
CA LYS A 207 -10.06 -23.65 18.44
C LYS A 207 -10.53 -25.10 18.41
N GLU A 208 -10.76 -25.64 17.22
CA GLU A 208 -11.21 -27.03 17.03
C GLU A 208 -10.17 -28.04 17.56
N LYS A 209 -8.87 -27.78 17.34
CA LYS A 209 -7.78 -28.61 17.89
C LYS A 209 -7.72 -28.58 19.43
N ILE A 210 -8.02 -27.45 20.04
CA ILE A 210 -8.07 -27.32 21.51
C ILE A 210 -9.27 -28.12 22.05
N SER A 211 -10.46 -27.96 21.44
CA SER A 211 -11.66 -28.70 21.88
C SER A 211 -11.60 -30.21 21.61
N GLY A 212 -10.84 -30.65 20.61
CA GLY A 212 -10.67 -32.07 20.29
C GLY A 212 -9.71 -32.82 21.21
N ASN A 213 -8.71 -32.13 21.78
CA ASN A 213 -7.74 -32.73 22.70
C ASN A 213 -8.27 -32.91 24.13
N ASP A 214 -9.30 -32.16 24.54
CA ASP A 214 -9.93 -32.36 25.86
C ASP A 214 -10.82 -33.61 25.92
N VAL A 215 -11.23 -34.17 24.78
CA VAL A 215 -12.06 -35.39 24.73
C VAL A 215 -11.20 -36.66 24.81
N THR A 216 -9.96 -36.65 24.29
CA THR A 216 -9.07 -37.81 24.28
C THR A 216 -8.36 -38.07 25.62
N VAL A 217 -8.27 -37.09 26.52
CA VAL A 217 -7.66 -37.27 27.85
C VAL A 217 -8.64 -37.94 28.84
N ILE A 218 -9.96 -37.79 28.66
CA ILE A 218 -10.96 -38.36 29.59
C ILE A 218 -11.24 -39.84 29.31
N THR A 219 -10.95 -40.35 28.11
CA THR A 219 -11.20 -41.76 27.75
C THR A 219 -10.05 -42.73 28.06
N ALA A 220 -8.89 -42.25 28.50
CA ALA A 220 -7.74 -43.10 28.81
C ALA A 220 -7.68 -43.60 30.27
N ASP A 221 -8.47 -43.03 31.18
CA ASP A 221 -8.41 -43.31 32.63
C ASP A 221 -9.54 -44.21 33.18
N LEU A 222 -10.38 -44.81 32.31
CA LEU A 222 -11.53 -45.64 32.74
C LEU A 222 -11.40 -47.15 32.48
N THR A 223 -10.21 -47.68 32.16
CA THR A 223 -10.05 -49.14 31.90
C THR A 223 -9.05 -49.89 32.79
N ASN A 224 -8.52 -49.31 33.88
CA ASN A 224 -7.53 -49.99 34.74
C ASN A 224 -7.93 -50.10 36.22
N SER A 225 -9.21 -50.36 36.52
CA SER A 225 -9.62 -50.70 37.88
C SER A 225 -10.74 -51.74 37.92
N GLU A 226 -10.49 -52.95 37.41
CA GLU A 226 -11.30 -54.11 37.79
C GLU A 226 -10.54 -55.41 37.49
N SER A 227 -9.58 -55.72 38.37
CA SER A 227 -9.20 -57.11 38.64
C SER A 227 -8.97 -57.26 40.15
N ASN A 228 -10.09 -57.23 40.87
CA ASN A 228 -10.19 -57.73 42.22
C ASN A 228 -9.89 -59.23 42.24
N GLU A 229 -8.99 -59.61 43.15
CA GLU A 229 -9.21 -60.61 44.18
C GLU A 229 -10.37 -61.59 43.94
N ASN A 230 -10.02 -62.87 43.74
CA ASN A 230 -10.74 -64.00 44.30
C ASN A 230 -9.90 -65.28 44.25
N CYS A 231 -9.68 -65.85 45.44
CA CYS A 231 -9.22 -67.20 45.79
C CYS A 231 -7.83 -67.70 45.34
#